data_AF-A0A9E1V3G8-F1
#
_entry.id   AF-A0A9E1V3G8-F1
#
_cell.length_a   1.000
_cell.length_b   1.000
_cell.length_c   1.000
_cell.angle_alpha   90.00
_cell.angle_beta   90.00
_cell.angle_gamma   90.00
#
_symmetry.space_group_name_H-M   'P 1'
#
loop_
_entity.id
_entity.type
_entity.pdbx_description
1 polymer ?
#
loop_
_entity_poly.entity_id
_entity_poly.type
_entity_poly.pdbx_seq_one_letter_code
_entity_poly.pdbx_strand_id
1 'polypeptide(L)' 'VGDKIYGRDETWFLRFRDGTLTEDDERALRLPHQALHSWRLSSQPSTAMTQQWTCPPPADFAALFPGET' A
#
# COMPACT_ATOMS: atom_id res chain seq x y z
N VAL A 1 -5.92 2.55 -3.97
CA VAL A 1 -4.90 2.26 -5.00
C VAL A 1 -4.29 0.91 -4.65
N GLY A 2 -4.16 0.02 -5.64
CA GLY A 2 -3.59 -1.32 -5.46
C GLY A 2 -4.36 -2.27 -4.54
N ASP A 3 -5.55 -1.88 -4.06
CA ASP A 3 -6.42 -2.73 -3.27
C ASP A 3 -7.36 -3.52 -4.18
N LYS A 4 -7.28 -4.84 -4.08
CA LYS A 4 -8.09 -5.79 -4.84
C LYS A 4 -9.34 -6.23 -4.08
N ILE A 5 -9.43 -5.94 -2.77
CA ILE A 5 -10.51 -6.41 -1.90
C ILE A 5 -11.60 -5.34 -1.76
N TYR A 6 -11.21 -4.11 -1.44
CA TYR A 6 -12.14 -2.99 -1.23
C TYR A 6 -11.93 -1.88 -2.26
N GLY A 7 -11.37 -2.25 -3.41
CA GLY A 7 -11.05 -1.34 -4.51
C GLY A 7 -12.28 -0.82 -5.26
N ARG A 8 -12.04 -0.22 -6.43
CA ARG A 8 -13.09 0.35 -7.29
C ARG A 8 -13.94 -0.71 -8.01
N ASP A 9 -13.43 -1.93 -8.10
CA ASP A 9 -14.09 -3.05 -8.76
C ASP A 9 -14.10 -4.24 -7.80
N GLU A 10 -15.29 -4.62 -7.35
CA GLU A 10 -15.52 -5.71 -6.39
C GLU A 10 -15.12 -7.08 -6.97
N THR A 11 -15.01 -7.20 -8.29
CA THR A 11 -14.59 -8.44 -8.96
C THR A 11 -13.06 -8.59 -9.03
N TRP A 12 -12.29 -7.55 -8.70
CA TRP A 12 -10.83 -7.65 -8.69
C TRP A 12 -10.31 -8.68 -7.69
N PHE A 13 -11.01 -8.89 -6.57
CA PHE A 13 -10.64 -9.94 -5.62
C PHE A 13 -10.71 -11.33 -6.27
N LEU A 14 -11.79 -11.61 -7.01
CA LEU A 14 -12.00 -12.88 -7.68
C LEU A 14 -10.95 -13.09 -8.78
N ARG A 15 -10.71 -12.07 -9.61
CA ARG A 15 -9.71 -12.13 -10.67
C ARG A 15 -8.29 -12.27 -10.13
N PHE A 16 -7.95 -11.56 -9.05
CA PHE A 16 -6.66 -11.72 -8.38
C PHE A 16 -6.48 -13.13 -7.82
N ARG A 17 -7.49 -13.66 -7.12
CA ARG A 17 -7.48 -15.05 -6.60
C ARG A 17 -7.28 -16.07 -7.73
N ASP A 18 -7.93 -15.85 -8.86
CA ASP A 18 -7.92 -16.77 -9.99
C ASP A 18 -6.75 -16.54 -10.96
N GLY A 19 -5.89 -15.54 -10.69
CA GLY A 19 -4.75 -15.21 -11.56
C GLY A 19 -5.15 -14.65 -12.93
N THR A 20 -6.31 -13.99 -13.01
CA THR A 20 -6.93 -13.47 -14.25
C THR A 20 -7.06 -11.96 -14.28
N LEU A 21 -6.25 -11.23 -13.49
CA LEU A 21 -6.12 -9.78 -13.66
C LEU A 21 -5.56 -9.49 -15.05
N THR A 22 -6.20 -8.56 -15.74
CA THR A 22 -5.73 -8.08 -17.04
C THR A 22 -4.70 -6.96 -16.86
N GLU A 23 -3.93 -6.67 -17.90
CA GLU A 23 -3.03 -5.51 -17.90
C GLU A 23 -3.79 -4.20 -17.64
N ASP A 24 -5.05 -4.10 -18.10
CA ASP A 24 -5.92 -2.95 -17.87
C ASP A 24 -6.28 -2.80 -16.39
N ASP A 25 -6.55 -3.92 -15.71
CA ASP A 25 -6.79 -3.94 -14.27
C ASP A 25 -5.54 -3.51 -13.51
N GLU A 26 -4.36 -4.03 -13.88
CA GLU A 26 -3.09 -3.68 -13.25
C GLU A 26 -2.78 -2.19 -13.39
N ARG A 27 -2.99 -1.62 -14.59
CA ARG A 27 -2.85 -0.17 -14.80
C ARG A 27 -3.84 0.63 -13.96
N ALA A 28 -5.10 0.19 -13.87
CA ALA A 28 -6.12 0.85 -13.04
C ALA A 28 -5.80 0.76 -11.53
N LEU A 29 -5.22 -0.36 -11.10
CA LEU A 29 -4.75 -0.58 -9.73
C LEU A 29 -3.56 0.31 -9.39
N ARG A 30 -2.73 0.71 -10.37
CA ARG A 30 -1.50 1.52 -10.27
C ARG A 30 -0.38 0.96 -9.40
N LEU A 31 -0.68 0.08 -8.46
CA LEU A 31 0.27 -0.63 -7.61
C LEU A 31 -0.05 -2.14 -7.54
N PRO A 32 0.98 -3.00 -7.51
CA PRO A 32 0.82 -4.44 -7.38
C PRO A 32 0.37 -4.88 -5.98
N HIS A 33 0.46 -4.00 -4.97
CA HIS A 33 -0.03 -4.21 -3.61
C HIS A 33 -0.82 -3.00 -3.12
N GLN A 34 -1.45 -3.12 -1.94
CA GLN A 34 -2.18 -2.02 -1.33
C GLN A 34 -1.27 -0.81 -1.11
N ALA A 35 -1.82 0.38 -1.32
CA ALA A 35 -1.18 1.64 -0.94
C ALA A 35 -1.23 1.86 0.59
N LEU A 36 -0.75 0.88 1.36
CA LEU A 36 -0.74 0.86 2.81
C LEU A 36 0.70 0.74 3.31
N HIS A 37 1.17 1.73 4.08
CA HIS A 37 2.52 1.75 4.65
C HIS A 37 2.50 2.30 6.07
N SER A 38 3.02 1.51 7.02
CA SER A 38 3.17 1.95 8.41
C SER A 38 4.45 2.77 8.55
N TRP A 39 4.35 4.07 8.28
CA TRP A 39 5.51 4.96 8.21
C TRP A 39 6.18 5.24 9.56
N ARG A 40 5.44 5.05 10.67
CA ARG A 40 5.90 5.34 12.03
C ARG A 40 5.34 4.32 13.02
N LEU A 41 6.20 3.84 13.90
CA LEU A 41 5.84 3.02 15.05
C LEU A 41 6.32 3.71 16.32
N SER A 42 5.47 3.77 17.34
CA SER A 42 5.83 4.24 18.68
C SER A 42 5.42 3.18 19.69
N SER A 43 6.31 2.86 20.62
CA SER A 43 6.05 1.90 21.69
C SER A 43 6.61 2.43 23.01
N GLN A 44 5.85 2.26 24.08
CA GLN A 44 6.28 2.61 25.43
C GLN A 44 6.07 1.39 26.33
N PRO A 45 7.10 0.54 26.50
CA PRO A 45 7.06 -0.55 27.48
C PRO A 45 6.84 0.02 28.88
N SER A 46 6.15 -0.72 29.75
CA SER A 46 5.73 -0.24 31.08
C SER A 46 6.86 0.26 31.98
N THR A 47 8.10 -0.14 31.71
CA THR A 47 9.30 0.21 32.48
C THR A 47 10.33 1.01 31.69
N ALA A 48 10.06 1.39 30.44
CA ALA A 48 11.01 2.08 29.57
C ALA A 48 10.46 3.40 29.04
N MET A 49 11.38 4.27 28.60
CA MET A 49 11.02 5.48 27.87
C MET A 49 10.40 5.13 26.52
N THR A 50 9.54 6.00 26.00
CA THR A 50 8.93 5.85 24.68
C THR A 50 10.00 5.77 23.59
N GLN A 51 9.92 4.74 22.76
CA GLN A 51 10.77 4.54 21.59
C GLN A 51 9.95 4.76 20.33
N GLN A 52 10.57 5.41 19.34
CA GLN A 52 9.94 5.70 18.05
C GLN A 52 10.86 5.27 16.91
N TRP A 53 10.25 4.68 15.88
CA TRP A 53 10.91 4.32 14.63
C TRP A 53 10.12 4.91 13.46
N THR A 54 10.85 5.24 12.39
CA THR A 54 10.28 5.73 11.13
C THR A 54 10.81 4.91 9.98
N CYS A 55 9.96 4.67 8.98
CA CYS A 55 10.33 4.05 7.73
C CYS A 55 9.81 4.94 6.58
N PRO A 56 10.69 5.51 5.74
CA PRO A 56 10.24 6.34 4.62
C PRO A 56 9.34 5.53 3.68
N PRO A 57 8.44 6.18 2.91
CA PRO A 57 7.64 5.49 1.91
C PRO A 57 8.52 4.72 0.91
N PRO A 58 8.08 3.55 0.44
CA PRO A 58 8.79 2.83 -0.61
C PRO A 58 8.76 3.62 -1.93
N ALA A 59 9.72 3.33 -2.82
CA ALA A 59 9.94 4.11 -4.05
C ALA A 59 8.73 4.14 -5.00
N ASP A 60 7.97 3.05 -5.05
CA ASP A 60 6.74 2.92 -5.83
C ASP A 60 5.61 3.81 -5.30
N PHE A 61 5.55 4.06 -3.99
CA PHE A 61 4.62 5.04 -3.41
C PHE A 61 5.01 6.45 -3.81
N ALA A 62 6.31 6.78 -3.75
CA ALA A 62 6.80 8.10 -4.17
C ALA A 62 6.49 8.36 -5.67
N ALA A 63 6.59 7.34 -6.52
CA ALA A 63 6.26 7.43 -7.94
C ALA A 63 4.77 7.75 -8.22
N LEU A 64 3.87 7.61 -7.24
CA LEU A 64 2.46 7.99 -7.40
C LEU A 64 2.23 9.50 -7.35
N PHE A 65 3.19 10.29 -6.85
CA PHE A 65 3.08 11.73 -6.61
C PHE A 65 4.19 12.54 -7.32
N PRO A 66 4.23 12.55 -8.67
CA PRO A 66 5.22 13.34 -9.39
C PRO A 66 4.92 14.84 -9.23
N GLY A 67 5.62 15.54 -8.33
CA GLY A 67 5.55 17.01 -8.24
C GLY A 67 5.81 17.67 -6.89
N GLU A 68 5.88 16.93 -5.78
CA GLU A 68 6.20 17.51 -4.47
C GLU A 68 7.69 17.25 -4.15
N THR A 69 8.50 18.29 -4.30
CA THR A 69 9.93 18.32 -3.94
C THR A 69 10.10 19.20 -2.70
#